data_AF-A0A1V5LMG6-F1
#
_entry.id   AF-A0A1V5LMG6-F1
#
_cell.length_a   1.000
_cell.length_b   1.000
_cell.length_c   1.000
_cell.angle_alpha   90.00
_cell.angle_beta   90.00
_cell.angle_gamma   90.00
#
_symmetry.space_group_name_H-M   'P 1'
#
loop_
_entity.id
_entity.type
_entity.pdbx_description
1 polymer ?
#
loop_
_entity_poly.entity_id
_entity_poly.type
_entity_poly.pdbx_seq_one_letter_code
_entity_poly.pdbx_strand_id
1 'polypeptide(L)'
;MKKALLLIALIALAGCSKQMIRFDQYSVAMNLTVDADSSVYLGDGDKFNGVLFLAPILREENQPVSTVKVIQNYGRYYLCADEFRNLWMIEPTSDGTEGKIKAIDVTPEDETDQLRNISLSRYGTEEKACIRFRFNGKEIFINQKGGLNEECK
;
A
#
# COMPACT_ATOMS: atom_id res chain seq x y z
N MET A 1 -49.34 9.44 -35.90
CA MET A 1 -47.90 9.60 -36.24
C MET A 1 -47.04 10.18 -35.10
N LYS A 2 -47.54 11.08 -34.22
CA LYS A 2 -46.72 11.66 -33.13
C LYS A 2 -46.39 10.72 -31.95
N LYS A 3 -47.21 9.70 -31.69
CA LYS A 3 -46.98 8.73 -30.59
C LYS A 3 -45.88 7.69 -30.88
N ALA A 4 -45.65 7.36 -32.16
CA ALA A 4 -44.62 6.41 -32.56
C ALA A 4 -43.21 7.01 -32.45
N LEU A 5 -43.05 8.31 -32.69
CA LEU A 5 -41.78 9.03 -32.53
C LEU A 5 -41.33 9.13 -31.06
N LEU A 6 -42.27 9.22 -30.11
CA LEU A 6 -41.93 9.25 -28.69
C LEU A 6 -41.42 7.89 -28.16
N LEU A 7 -41.87 6.78 -28.76
CA LEU A 7 -41.47 5.44 -28.34
C LEU A 7 -40.04 5.10 -28.78
N ILE A 8 -39.60 5.61 -29.93
CA ILE A 8 -38.25 5.43 -30.47
C ILE A 8 -37.21 6.24 -29.66
N ALA A 9 -37.60 7.40 -29.12
CA ALA A 9 -36.75 8.21 -28.27
C ALA A 9 -36.47 7.58 -26.89
N LEU A 10 -37.41 6.79 -26.33
CA LEU A 10 -37.19 6.10 -25.05
C LEU A 10 -36.23 4.91 -25.18
N ILE A 11 -36.20 4.22 -26.32
CA ILE A 11 -35.32 3.06 -26.53
C ILE A 11 -33.87 3.50 -26.76
N ALA A 12 -33.64 4.71 -27.29
CA ALA A 12 -32.31 5.28 -27.47
C ALA A 12 -31.62 5.73 -26.15
N LEU A 13 -32.37 5.89 -25.06
CA LEU A 13 -31.82 6.19 -23.73
C LEU A 13 -31.47 4.93 -22.91
N ALA A 14 -31.83 3.74 -23.39
CA ALA A 14 -31.47 2.46 -22.77
C ALA A 14 -30.07 1.95 -23.19
N GLY A 15 -29.22 2.86 -23.69
CA GLY A 15 -27.88 2.56 -24.18
C GLY A 15 -26.90 2.24 -23.05
N CYS A 16 -26.69 0.94 -22.83
CA CYS A 16 -25.53 0.33 -22.18
C CYS A 16 -25.10 0.97 -20.85
N SER A 17 -25.69 0.55 -19.74
CA SER A 17 -24.92 0.51 -18.50
C SER A 17 -23.74 -0.42 -18.77
N LYS A 18 -22.54 0.14 -19.00
CA LYS A 18 -21.32 -0.66 -18.96
C LYS A 18 -21.27 -1.25 -17.56
N GLN A 19 -21.59 -2.54 -17.46
CA GLN A 19 -21.46 -3.30 -16.23
C GLN A 19 -19.96 -3.35 -15.93
N MET A 20 -19.50 -2.34 -15.19
CA MET A 20 -18.10 -2.13 -14.90
C MET A 20 -17.72 -3.16 -13.86
N ILE A 21 -16.96 -4.17 -14.27
CA ILE A 21 -16.32 -5.08 -13.33
C ILE A 21 -15.23 -4.26 -12.65
N ARG A 22 -15.47 -3.90 -11.39
CA ARG A 22 -14.45 -3.26 -10.55
C ARG A 22 -13.47 -4.35 -10.12
N PHE A 23 -12.22 -4.20 -10.52
CA PHE A 23 -11.13 -5.04 -10.03
C PHE A 23 -10.63 -4.42 -8.72
N ASP A 24 -10.82 -5.12 -7.61
CA ASP A 24 -10.10 -4.79 -6.39
C ASP A 24 -8.75 -5.53 -6.44
N GLN A 25 -7.67 -4.78 -6.70
CA GLN A 25 -6.33 -5.32 -6.51
C GLN A 25 -6.14 -5.48 -5.01
N TYR A 26 -6.28 -6.71 -4.53
CA TYR A 26 -5.82 -7.07 -3.20
C TYR A 26 -4.30 -6.87 -3.17
N SER A 27 -3.89 -5.82 -2.47
CA SER A 27 -2.50 -5.61 -2.13
C SER A 27 -2.10 -6.68 -1.12
N VAL A 28 -1.50 -7.75 -1.60
CA VAL A 28 -0.91 -8.75 -0.73
C VAL A 28 0.35 -8.15 -0.13
N ALA A 29 0.47 -8.17 1.20
CA ALA A 29 1.73 -7.84 1.83
C ALA A 29 2.76 -8.91 1.44
N MET A 30 3.81 -8.49 0.76
CA MET A 30 4.89 -9.37 0.32
C MET A 30 6.00 -9.34 1.37
N ASN A 31 6.45 -10.51 1.80
CA ASN A 31 7.72 -10.63 2.52
C ASN A 31 8.81 -10.76 1.46
N LEU A 32 9.68 -9.76 1.36
CA LEU A 32 10.69 -9.69 0.33
C LEU A 32 12.09 -9.72 0.95
N THR A 33 12.99 -10.45 0.31
CA THR A 33 14.39 -10.55 0.71
C THR A 33 15.12 -9.27 0.32
N VAL A 34 15.97 -8.78 1.22
CA VAL A 34 16.87 -7.65 0.94
C VAL A 34 18.21 -8.20 0.47
N ASP A 35 18.60 -7.83 -0.74
CA ASP A 35 19.88 -8.24 -1.31
C ASP A 35 21.06 -7.44 -0.73
N ALA A 36 22.28 -7.92 -0.97
CA ALA A 36 23.50 -7.32 -0.42
C ALA A 36 23.73 -5.86 -0.84
N ASP A 37 23.16 -5.44 -1.97
CA ASP A 37 23.17 -4.07 -2.48
C ASP A 37 22.03 -3.20 -1.93
N SER A 38 21.31 -3.69 -0.91
CA SER A 38 20.12 -3.07 -0.32
C SER A 38 18.94 -2.94 -1.29
N SER A 39 18.89 -3.78 -2.33
CA SER A 39 17.75 -3.82 -3.26
C SER A 39 16.71 -4.86 -2.83
N VAL A 40 15.47 -4.64 -3.27
CA VAL A 40 14.33 -5.53 -3.07
C VAL A 40 13.54 -5.66 -4.36
N TYR A 41 13.37 -6.89 -4.82
CA TYR A 41 12.63 -7.20 -6.06
C TYR A 41 11.13 -7.31 -5.75
N LEU A 42 10.31 -6.53 -6.45
CA LEU A 42 8.86 -6.52 -6.31
C LEU A 42 8.25 -7.61 -7.19
N GLY A 43 7.82 -8.72 -6.59
CA GLY A 43 7.13 -9.82 -7.27
C GLY A 43 7.75 -11.19 -6.98
N ASP A 44 7.11 -12.26 -7.47
CA ASP A 44 7.60 -13.64 -7.38
C ASP A 44 7.85 -14.24 -8.78
N GLY A 45 9.04 -14.81 -8.99
CA GLY A 45 9.39 -15.53 -10.22
C GLY A 45 9.09 -14.75 -11.52
N ASP A 46 8.12 -15.26 -12.30
CA ASP A 46 7.76 -14.75 -13.63
C ASP A 46 6.99 -13.41 -13.62
N LYS A 47 6.58 -12.91 -12.45
CA LYS A 47 5.81 -11.66 -12.31
C LYS A 47 6.63 -10.56 -11.64
N PHE A 48 7.80 -10.28 -12.22
CA PHE A 48 8.67 -9.20 -11.80
C PHE A 48 8.07 -7.83 -12.15
N ASN A 49 7.82 -6.99 -11.14
CA ASN A 49 7.18 -5.68 -11.26
C ASN A 49 8.13 -4.50 -10.98
N GLY A 50 9.37 -4.73 -10.54
CA GLY A 50 10.37 -3.68 -10.33
C GLY A 50 11.36 -3.96 -9.21
N VAL A 51 12.25 -3.01 -8.96
CA VAL A 51 13.24 -3.05 -7.85
C VAL A 51 13.09 -1.79 -7.00
N LEU A 52 13.09 -1.95 -5.68
CA LEU A 52 13.25 -0.84 -4.73
C LEU A 52 14.66 -0.86 -4.17
N PHE A 53 15.38 0.26 -4.29
CA PHE A 53 16.70 0.44 -3.67
C PHE A 53 16.53 1.13 -2.31
N LEU A 54 16.77 0.38 -1.23
CA LEU A 54 16.44 0.78 0.14
C LEU A 54 17.57 1.46 0.89
N ALA A 55 18.74 1.66 0.28
CA ALA A 55 19.91 2.24 0.94
C ALA A 55 19.62 3.56 1.71
N PRO A 56 18.78 4.51 1.22
CA PRO A 56 18.41 5.68 2.01
C PRO A 56 17.65 5.33 3.30
N ILE A 57 16.67 4.41 3.21
CA ILE A 57 15.85 3.96 4.33
C ILE A 57 16.70 3.22 5.37
N LEU A 58 17.54 2.27 4.94
CA LEU A 58 18.40 1.50 5.84
C LEU A 58 19.40 2.38 6.60
N ARG A 59 19.88 3.46 5.96
CA ARG A 59 20.75 4.44 6.60
C ARG A 59 20.02 5.22 7.70
N GLU A 60 18.76 5.57 7.50
CA GLU A 60 17.96 6.30 8.50
C GLU A 60 17.52 5.41 9.67
N GLU A 61 17.19 4.14 9.40
CA GLU A 61 16.90 3.16 10.45
C GLU A 61 18.16 2.73 11.21
N ASN A 62 19.36 2.92 10.63
CA ASN A 62 20.67 2.59 11.21
C ASN A 62 20.79 1.11 11.64
N GLN A 63 20.16 0.21 10.89
CA GLN A 63 20.23 -1.23 11.14
C GLN A 63 20.12 -2.04 9.84
N PRO A 64 20.91 -3.12 9.70
CA PRO A 64 20.76 -4.03 8.58
C PRO A 64 19.51 -4.90 8.79
N VAL A 65 18.80 -5.19 7.71
CA VAL A 65 17.68 -6.14 7.71
C VAL A 65 17.83 -7.10 6.53
N SER A 66 17.48 -8.38 6.75
CA SER A 66 17.49 -9.41 5.70
C SER A 66 16.17 -9.53 4.96
N THR A 67 15.09 -8.97 5.53
CA THR A 67 13.74 -9.12 5.01
C THR A 67 12.93 -7.87 5.34
N VAL A 68 12.13 -7.44 4.38
CA VAL A 68 11.15 -6.35 4.55
C VAL A 68 9.75 -6.85 4.22
N LYS A 69 8.75 -6.16 4.72
CA LYS A 69 7.35 -6.32 4.33
C LYS A 69 6.94 -5.12 3.50
N VAL A 70 6.35 -5.38 2.34
CA VAL A 70 5.89 -4.34 1.43
C VAL A 70 4.43 -4.58 1.07
N ILE A 71 3.61 -3.53 1.15
CA ILE A 71 2.23 -3.53 0.64
C ILE A 71 2.01 -2.28 -0.21
N GLN A 72 1.24 -2.38 -1.28
CA GLN A 72 0.84 -1.23 -2.08
C GLN A 72 -0.55 -0.73 -1.65
N ASN A 73 -0.81 0.58 -1.64
CA ASN A 73 -2.18 1.10 -1.48
C ASN A 73 -2.28 2.45 -2.18
N TYR A 74 -3.29 2.61 -3.06
CA TYR A 74 -3.49 3.79 -3.90
C TYR A 74 -2.21 4.28 -4.60
N GLY A 75 -1.47 3.37 -5.24
CA GLY A 75 -0.25 3.69 -5.99
C GLY A 75 1.00 3.98 -5.14
N ARG A 76 0.90 3.95 -3.81
CA ARG A 76 2.03 4.11 -2.88
C ARG A 76 2.47 2.77 -2.32
N TYR A 77 3.77 2.61 -2.08
CA TYR A 77 4.31 1.46 -1.35
C TYR A 77 4.49 1.81 0.12
N TYR A 78 4.16 0.86 0.99
CA TYR A 78 4.33 0.95 2.42
C TYR A 78 5.28 -0.18 2.83
N LEU A 79 6.40 0.18 3.43
CA LEU A 79 7.51 -0.72 3.73
C LEU A 79 7.84 -0.66 5.23
N CYS A 80 8.04 -1.82 5.84
CA CYS A 80 8.58 -1.94 7.19
C CYS A 80 9.41 -3.22 7.34
N ALA A 81 10.17 -3.31 8.42
CA ALA A 81 10.87 -4.52 8.84
C ALA A 81 10.79 -4.63 10.37
N ASP A 82 11.10 -5.80 10.90
CA ASP A 82 11.22 -5.93 12.35
C ASP A 82 12.29 -4.95 12.85
N GLU A 83 12.02 -4.35 14.01
CA GLU A 83 12.84 -3.34 14.69
C GLU A 83 12.95 -1.97 13.99
N PHE A 84 12.35 -1.76 12.81
CA PHE A 84 12.28 -0.42 12.21
C PHE A 84 11.44 0.50 13.07
N ARG A 85 11.94 1.69 13.37
CA ARG A 85 11.19 2.72 14.10
C ARG A 85 10.08 3.32 13.26
N ASN A 86 10.27 3.34 11.94
CA ASN A 86 9.31 3.93 11.01
C ASN A 86 8.67 2.87 10.10
N LEU A 87 7.42 3.13 9.79
CA LEU A 87 6.82 2.66 8.56
C LEU A 87 7.14 3.66 7.45
N TRP A 88 7.66 3.19 6.33
CA TRP A 88 8.09 4.02 5.22
C TRP A 88 7.02 4.04 4.13
N MET A 89 6.53 5.23 3.80
CA MET A 89 5.67 5.45 2.65
C MET A 89 6.51 5.94 1.47
N ILE A 90 6.44 5.24 0.35
CA ILE A 90 7.16 5.53 -0.88
C ILE A 90 6.12 5.87 -1.95
N GLU A 91 6.15 7.10 -2.44
CA GLU A 91 5.26 7.60 -3.49
C GLU A 91 6.06 7.73 -4.80
N PRO A 92 5.83 6.86 -5.79
CA PRO A 92 6.49 6.94 -7.09
C PRO A 92 6.24 8.29 -7.77
N THR A 93 7.25 8.84 -8.43
CA THR A 93 7.10 10.00 -9.32
C THR A 93 6.48 9.57 -10.65
N SER A 94 6.07 10.55 -11.47
CA SER A 94 5.45 10.27 -12.77
C SER A 94 6.38 9.60 -13.78
N ASP A 95 7.69 9.66 -13.58
CA ASP A 95 8.68 8.98 -14.42
C ASP A 95 8.80 7.47 -14.12
N GLY A 96 8.29 7.01 -12.97
CA GLY A 96 8.31 5.60 -12.56
C GLY A 96 9.68 5.06 -12.14
N THR A 97 10.71 5.91 -12.08
CA THR A 97 12.09 5.56 -11.72
C THR A 97 12.52 6.09 -10.36
N GLU A 98 11.88 7.17 -9.90
CA GLU A 98 12.12 7.76 -8.60
C GLU A 98 10.88 7.67 -7.69
N GLY A 99 11.10 7.88 -6.38
CA GLY A 99 10.03 7.92 -5.40
C GLY A 99 10.36 8.86 -4.26
N LYS A 100 9.34 9.57 -3.77
CA LYS A 100 9.44 10.38 -2.55
C LYS A 100 9.20 9.47 -1.35
N ILE A 101 10.12 9.50 -0.40
CA ILE A 101 10.00 8.77 0.86
C ILE A 101 9.42 9.67 1.95
N LYS A 102 8.58 9.10 2.80
CA LYS A 102 8.07 9.72 4.03
C LYS A 102 8.16 8.69 5.15
N ALA A 103 8.88 9.04 6.21
CA ALA A 103 8.88 8.30 7.46
C ALA A 103 7.57 8.54 8.21
N ILE A 104 6.98 7.47 8.72
CA ILE A 104 5.83 7.49 9.64
C ILE A 104 6.31 6.81 10.90
N ASP A 105 6.53 7.59 11.96
CA ASP A 105 6.98 7.07 13.24
C ASP A 105 5.92 6.13 13.83
N VAL A 106 6.28 4.87 14.01
CA VAL A 106 5.41 3.84 14.59
C VAL A 106 6.01 3.29 15.89
N THR A 107 6.96 4.02 16.48
CA THR A 107 7.59 3.66 17.75
C THR A 107 6.51 3.52 18.82
N PRO A 108 6.46 2.38 19.53
CA PRO A 108 5.51 2.19 20.63
C PRO A 108 5.74 3.23 21.73
N GLU A 109 4.67 3.65 22.41
CA GLU A 109 4.78 4.54 23.58
C GLU A 109 5.57 3.91 24.73
N ASP A 110 5.49 2.58 24.85
CA ASP A 110 6.28 1.81 25.80
C ASP A 110 7.66 1.52 25.17
N GLU A 111 8.72 2.15 25.68
CA GLU A 111 10.09 1.98 25.18
C GLU A 111 10.61 0.53 25.34
N THR A 112 9.91 -0.31 26.11
CA THR A 112 10.25 -1.73 26.25
C THR A 112 9.63 -2.60 25.15
N ASP A 113 8.64 -2.08 24.42
CA ASP A 113 8.02 -2.78 23.30
C ASP A 113 8.95 -2.76 22.07
N GLN A 114 9.32 -3.95 21.62
CA GLN A 114 10.06 -4.13 20.38
C GLN A 114 9.10 -4.27 19.21
N LEU A 115 9.35 -3.57 18.11
CA LEU A 115 8.56 -3.70 16.88
C LEU A 115 8.86 -5.03 16.18
N ARG A 116 8.22 -6.11 16.66
CA ARG A 116 8.37 -7.48 16.16
C ARG A 116 7.01 -8.08 15.80
N ASN A 117 7.07 -9.23 15.10
CA ASN A 117 5.89 -9.96 14.62
C ASN A 117 4.98 -9.06 13.78
N ILE A 118 5.59 -8.19 12.99
CA ILE A 118 4.86 -7.15 12.27
C ILE A 118 4.01 -7.76 11.15
N SER A 119 2.87 -7.13 10.86
CA SER A 119 2.06 -7.47 9.69
C SER A 119 1.48 -6.22 9.06
N LEU A 120 1.43 -6.23 7.73
CA LEU A 120 0.79 -5.22 6.92
C LEU A 120 -0.42 -5.83 6.24
N SER A 121 -1.53 -5.11 6.24
CA SER A 121 -2.73 -5.51 5.51
C SER A 121 -3.50 -4.28 5.06
N ARG A 122 -4.21 -4.39 3.94
CA ARG A 122 -5.18 -3.38 3.53
C ARG A 122 -6.47 -3.60 4.32
N TYR A 123 -7.06 -2.53 4.85
CA TYR A 123 -8.30 -2.59 5.63
C TYR A 123 -9.23 -1.44 5.21
N GLY A 124 -10.53 -1.72 5.08
CA GLY A 124 -11.54 -0.74 4.65
C GLY A 124 -12.19 -1.11 3.32
N THR A 125 -12.72 -0.12 2.61
CA THR A 125 -13.41 -0.31 1.32
C THR A 125 -12.52 0.08 0.14
N GLU A 126 -12.98 -0.21 -1.09
CA GLU A 126 -12.30 0.22 -2.33
C GLU A 126 -11.98 1.73 -2.34
N GLU A 127 -12.91 2.56 -1.85
CA GLU A 127 -12.82 4.03 -1.88
C GLU A 127 -12.12 4.61 -0.65
N LYS A 128 -12.12 3.86 0.47
CA LYS A 128 -11.56 4.26 1.75
C LYS A 128 -10.81 3.09 2.41
N ALA A 129 -9.63 2.79 1.87
CA ALA A 129 -8.73 1.81 2.46
C ALA A 129 -7.57 2.47 3.22
N CYS A 130 -7.28 1.95 4.40
CA CYS A 130 -6.08 2.23 5.17
C CYS A 130 -5.10 1.06 5.08
N ILE A 131 -3.85 1.32 5.43
CA ILE A 131 -2.92 0.27 5.81
C ILE A 131 -3.13 0.00 7.30
N ARG A 132 -3.47 -1.24 7.64
CA ARG A 132 -3.42 -1.72 9.02
C ARG A 132 -2.03 -2.30 9.27
N PHE A 133 -1.29 -1.65 10.16
CA PHE A 133 -0.01 -2.11 10.68
C PHE A 133 -0.24 -2.75 12.05
N ARG A 134 0.16 -4.02 12.21
CA ARG A 134 0.07 -4.72 13.50
C ARG A 134 1.47 -5.10 13.96
N PHE A 135 1.71 -5.03 15.26
CA PHE A 135 2.94 -5.47 15.91
C PHE A 135 2.58 -5.96 17.31
N ASN A 136 3.17 -7.07 17.78
CA ASN A 136 2.90 -7.66 19.11
C ASN A 136 1.41 -7.68 19.55
N GLY A 137 0.47 -7.89 18.62
CA GLY A 137 -0.96 -7.88 18.92
C GLY A 137 -1.64 -6.52 18.97
N LYS A 138 -0.89 -5.40 18.97
CA LYS A 138 -1.40 -4.03 18.78
C LYS A 138 -1.64 -3.74 17.30
N GLU A 139 -2.51 -2.78 17.00
CA GLU A 139 -2.78 -2.34 15.63
C GLU A 139 -2.97 -0.84 15.52
N ILE A 140 -2.48 -0.27 14.42
CA ILE A 140 -2.66 1.13 14.05
C ILE A 140 -3.03 1.21 12.56
N PHE A 141 -3.78 2.25 12.19
CA PHE A 141 -4.25 2.47 10.83
C PHE A 141 -3.60 3.70 10.21
N ILE A 142 -2.97 3.51 9.06
CA ILE A 142 -2.33 4.56 8.28
C ILE A 142 -3.26 4.94 7.12
N ASN A 143 -3.74 6.18 7.12
CA ASN A 143 -4.58 6.69 6.05
C ASN A 143 -3.76 7.01 4.78
N GLN A 144 -4.44 7.39 3.70
CA GLN A 144 -3.80 7.67 2.40
C GLN A 144 -2.74 8.79 2.43
N LYS A 145 -2.80 9.69 3.41
CA LYS A 145 -1.85 10.81 3.57
C LYS A 145 -0.67 10.45 4.49
N GLY A 146 -0.62 9.21 4.99
CA GLY A 146 0.37 8.76 5.97
C GLY A 146 0.11 9.28 7.38
N GLY A 147 -1.14 9.57 7.74
CA GLY A 147 -1.53 9.90 9.12
C GLY A 147 -1.95 8.65 9.89
N LEU A 148 -1.52 8.56 11.15
CA LEU A 148 -1.88 7.47 12.08
C LEU A 148 -3.26 7.70 12.69
N ASN A 149 -4.03 6.62 12.83
CA ASN A 149 -5.37 6.60 13.41
C ASN A 149 -5.59 5.29 14.17
N GLU A 150 -6.40 5.33 15.22
CA GLU A 150 -6.84 4.13 15.95
C GLU A 150 -7.87 3.31 15.16
N GLU A 151 -8.57 3.93 14.21
CA GLU A 151 -9.57 3.29 13.36
C GLU A 151 -9.42 3.76 11.91
N CYS A 152 -9.77 2.91 10.95
CA CYS A 152 -9.84 3.32 9.54
C CYS A 152 -11.16 4.06 9.25
N LYS A 153 -11.08 5.36 8.95
CA LYS A 153 -12.23 6.25 8.67
C LYS A 153 -12.06 7.03 7.36
#